data_AF-A0A4Y1RNR6-F1
#
_entry.id   AF-A0A4Y1RNR6-F1
#
_cell.length_a   1.000
_cell.length_b   1.000
_cell.length_c   1.000
_cell.angle_alpha   90.00
_cell.angle_beta   90.00
_cell.angle_gamma   90.00
#
_symmetry.space_group_name_H-M   'P 1'
#
loop_
_entity.id
_entity.type
_entity.pdbx_description
1 polymer ?
#
loop_
_entity_poly.entity_id
_entity_poly.type
_entity_poly.pdbx_seq_one_letter_code
_entity_poly.pdbx_strand_id
1 'polypeptide(L)'
;MQHLRNCRWHYRVRPRPSFSPHPIGRQKFSYCLLSHLFDETNKSSSVVLSVERTPSKTKGVSYTPFVKNPEVPGRGHFLTSYYVGLRRITVGGRSVKISYRYLRPDKNSSGGTIVDSRTTFTYMAPGVRVHGGRVREVYEGL
;
A
#
# COMPACT_ATOMS: atom_id res chain seq x y z
N MET A 1 -19.58 -9.04 7.48
CA MET A 1 -18.66 -9.00 6.31
C MET A 1 -19.35 -8.74 4.96
N GLN A 2 -20.62 -8.31 4.91
CA GLN A 2 -21.29 -7.94 3.65
C GLN A 2 -20.97 -6.51 3.16
N HIS A 3 -20.42 -5.64 4.03
CA HIS A 3 -20.05 -4.25 3.73
C HIS A 3 -18.75 -4.08 2.93
N LEU A 4 -18.00 -5.15 2.64
CA LEU A 4 -16.71 -5.07 1.94
C LEU A 4 -16.79 -5.39 0.44
N ARG A 5 -17.99 -5.68 -0.09
CA ARG A 5 -18.17 -6.13 -1.48
C ARG A 5 -17.84 -5.07 -2.54
N ASN A 6 -17.76 -3.80 -2.15
CA ASN A 6 -17.39 -2.69 -3.04
C ASN A 6 -16.01 -2.09 -2.76
N CYS A 7 -15.23 -2.70 -1.86
CA CYS A 7 -13.94 -2.15 -1.45
C CYS A 7 -12.83 -2.72 -2.33
N ARG A 8 -12.23 -1.83 -3.12
CA ARG A 8 -11.20 -2.16 -4.12
C ARG A 8 -9.84 -2.48 -3.49
N TRP A 9 -9.62 -2.13 -2.22
CA TRP A 9 -8.32 -2.30 -1.55
C TRP A 9 -8.49 -2.90 -0.16
N HIS A 10 -7.81 -4.03 0.07
CA HIS A 10 -7.61 -4.60 1.38
C HIS A 10 -6.11 -4.78 1.57
N TYR A 11 -5.56 -4.26 2.67
CA TYR A 11 -4.16 -4.40 3.01
C TYR A 11 -4.03 -5.26 4.27
N ARG A 12 -2.90 -5.94 4.41
CA ARG A 12 -2.62 -6.81 5.55
C ARG A 12 -1.41 -6.27 6.29
N VAL A 13 -1.58 -5.31 7.20
CA VAL A 13 -0.44 -4.80 8.00
C VAL A 13 0.01 -5.83 9.02
N ARG A 14 1.29 -6.21 9.05
CA ARG A 14 1.88 -6.75 10.28
C ARG A 14 2.33 -5.54 11.10
N PRO A 15 1.81 -5.29 12.31
CA PRO A 15 2.46 -4.37 13.21
C PRO A 15 3.90 -4.82 13.45
N ARG A 16 4.86 -3.89 13.54
CA ARG A 16 6.18 -4.23 14.08
C ARG A 16 6.00 -4.75 15.53
N PRO A 17 6.90 -5.62 16.02
CA PRO A 17 6.77 -6.27 17.34
C PRO A 17 6.76 -5.31 18.55
N SER A 18 6.94 -4.01 18.36
CA SER A 18 7.17 -3.05 19.44
C SER A 18 5.92 -2.55 20.16
N PHE A 19 4.74 -3.15 19.94
CA PHE A 19 3.47 -2.65 20.52
C PHE A 19 2.78 -3.61 21.51
N SER A 20 3.34 -4.77 21.86
CA SER A 20 2.82 -5.58 22.98
C SER A 20 3.80 -6.66 23.46
N PRO A 21 3.93 -6.89 24.79
CA PRO A 21 4.75 -7.96 25.36
C PRO A 21 4.10 -9.36 25.27
N HIS A 22 2.92 -9.50 24.65
CA HIS A 22 2.24 -10.78 24.46
C HIS A 22 2.12 -11.11 22.96
N PRO A 23 2.07 -12.39 22.55
CA PRO A 23 1.76 -12.77 21.17
C PRO A 23 0.29 -12.49 20.88
N ILE A 24 -0.06 -11.22 20.71
CA ILE A 24 -1.33 -10.81 20.12
C ILE A 24 -1.31 -11.34 18.69
N GLY A 25 -2.38 -12.02 18.30
CA GLY A 25 -2.55 -12.57 16.94
C GLY A 25 -2.23 -11.53 15.86
N ARG A 26 -2.09 -11.98 14.62
CA ARG A 26 -1.73 -11.08 13.52
C ARG A 26 -2.86 -10.08 13.33
N GLN A 27 -2.60 -8.82 13.73
CA GLN A 27 -3.54 -7.74 13.51
C GLN A 27 -3.66 -7.50 12.01
N LYS A 28 -4.86 -7.17 11.58
CA LYS A 28 -5.20 -6.75 10.23
C LYS A 28 -6.08 -5.52 10.39
N PHE A 29 -6.00 -4.60 9.45
CA PHE A 29 -7.04 -3.62 9.29
C PHE A 29 -7.42 -3.53 7.82
N SER A 30 -8.62 -3.04 7.54
CA SER A 30 -9.11 -2.81 6.18
C SER A 30 -9.88 -1.50 6.16
N TYR A 31 -9.74 -0.73 5.09
CA TYR A 31 -10.47 0.52 4.89
C TYR A 31 -11.04 0.58 3.48
N CYS A 32 -12.06 1.40 3.31
CA CYS A 32 -12.75 1.60 2.05
C CYS A 32 -12.95 3.10 1.82
N LEU A 33 -11.92 3.78 1.32
CA LEU A 33 -11.95 5.23 1.18
C LEU A 33 -13.00 5.65 0.15
N LEU A 34 -13.88 6.57 0.54
CA LEU A 34 -14.85 7.18 -0.36
C LEU A 34 -14.16 8.23 -1.22
N SER A 35 -14.60 8.32 -2.49
CA SER A 35 -14.16 9.38 -3.39
C SER A 35 -14.95 10.66 -3.05
N HIS A 36 -14.29 11.63 -2.42
CA HIS A 36 -14.84 12.96 -2.15
C HIS A 36 -14.42 13.98 -3.20
N LEU A 37 -14.17 13.54 -4.44
CA LEU A 37 -13.59 14.39 -5.48
C LEU A 37 -14.34 15.72 -5.65
N PHE A 38 -15.68 15.78 -5.53
CA PHE A 38 -16.45 17.01 -5.73
C PHE A 38 -17.81 17.13 -4.98
N ASP A 39 -18.17 16.23 -4.05
CA ASP A 39 -19.43 16.37 -3.29
C ASP A 39 -19.21 16.22 -1.78
N GLU A 40 -19.65 17.22 -1.01
CA GLU A 40 -19.82 17.14 0.44
C GLU A 40 -21.04 16.27 0.77
N THR A 41 -20.90 14.96 0.55
CA THR A 41 -21.88 14.01 1.08
C THR A 41 -21.53 13.67 2.52
N ASN A 42 -22.51 13.68 3.43
CA ASN A 42 -22.39 13.20 4.82
C ASN A 42 -22.17 11.67 4.93
N LYS A 43 -21.56 11.06 3.91
CA LYS A 43 -21.30 9.62 3.85
C LYS A 43 -19.96 9.34 4.51
N SER A 44 -19.98 8.38 5.42
CA SER A 44 -18.77 7.87 6.08
C SER A 44 -18.43 6.46 5.59
N SER A 45 -17.15 6.14 5.59
CA SER A 45 -16.64 4.77 5.41
C SER A 45 -16.08 4.22 6.71
N SER A 46 -16.10 2.90 6.87
CA SER A 46 -15.53 2.23 8.03
C SER A 46 -14.06 1.83 7.83
N VAL A 47 -13.33 1.85 8.95
CA VAL A 47 -12.06 1.12 9.10
C VAL A 47 -12.33 -0.05 10.03
N VAL A 48 -12.02 -1.26 9.58
CA VAL A 48 -12.24 -2.48 10.34
C VAL A 48 -10.89 -3.01 10.81
N LEU A 49 -10.75 -3.19 12.12
CA LEU A 49 -9.60 -3.84 12.76
C LEU A 49 -9.99 -5.29 13.09
N SER A 50 -9.07 -6.23 12.86
CA SER A 50 -9.31 -7.65 13.11
C SER A 50 -8.04 -8.31 13.61
N VAL A 51 -8.16 -9.16 14.62
CA VAL A 51 -7.05 -9.95 15.14
C VAL A 51 -7.29 -11.39 14.76
N GLU A 52 -6.44 -11.94 13.90
CA GLU A 52 -6.55 -13.32 13.46
C GLU A 52 -5.50 -14.21 14.16
N ARG A 53 -5.98 -15.30 14.76
CA ARG A 53 -5.12 -16.36 15.32
C ARG A 53 -4.54 -17.25 14.24
N THR A 54 -5.30 -17.51 13.17
CA THR A 54 -4.89 -18.32 12.02
C THR A 54 -4.89 -17.50 10.74
N PRO A 55 -3.91 -17.67 9.84
CA PRO A 55 -3.84 -16.90 8.61
C PRO A 55 -4.94 -17.32 7.62
N SER A 56 -5.99 -16.51 7.49
CA SER A 56 -7.00 -16.70 6.44
C SER A 56 -6.83 -15.70 5.30
N LYS A 57 -7.09 -16.16 4.06
CA LYS A 57 -7.22 -15.29 2.87
C LYS A 57 -8.70 -14.96 2.67
N THR A 58 -9.01 -13.69 2.46
CA THR A 58 -10.35 -13.24 2.10
C THR A 58 -10.57 -13.53 0.60
N LYS A 59 -11.66 -14.22 0.27
CA LYS A 59 -12.02 -14.50 -1.13
C LYS A 59 -12.26 -13.18 -1.88
N GLY A 60 -11.81 -13.11 -3.14
CA GLY A 60 -11.97 -11.93 -4.00
C GLY A 60 -10.96 -10.81 -3.74
N VAL A 61 -9.90 -11.06 -2.96
CA VAL A 61 -8.87 -10.07 -2.63
C VAL A 61 -7.53 -10.49 -3.23
N SER A 62 -6.87 -9.55 -3.91
CA SER A 62 -5.49 -9.71 -4.35
C SER A 62 -4.53 -9.25 -3.26
N TYR A 63 -3.45 -9.99 -3.07
CA TYR A 63 -2.46 -9.72 -2.02
C TYR A 63 -1.08 -9.52 -2.64
N THR A 64 -0.31 -8.60 -2.07
CA THR A 64 1.13 -8.45 -2.28
C THR A 64 1.82 -8.52 -0.92
N PRO A 65 3.01 -9.12 -0.81
CA PRO A 65 3.81 -8.99 0.40
C PRO A 65 4.22 -7.53 0.61
N PHE A 66 4.47 -7.16 1.88
CA PHE A 66 5.21 -5.93 2.13
C PHE A 66 6.69 -6.14 1.90
N VAL A 67 7.32 -5.07 1.45
CA VAL A 67 8.76 -4.96 1.33
C VAL A 67 9.30 -4.31 2.59
N LYS A 68 10.44 -4.79 3.09
CA LYS A 68 11.16 -4.11 4.17
C LYS A 68 12.09 -3.07 3.56
N ASN A 69 12.03 -1.86 4.10
CA ASN A 69 12.96 -0.81 3.75
C ASN A 69 14.18 -0.83 4.69
N PRO A 70 15.43 -0.69 4.19
CA PRO A 70 16.62 -0.67 5.04
C PRO A 70 16.63 0.49 6.05
N GLU A 71 17.18 0.18 7.23
CA GLU A 71 17.38 1.13 8.33
C GLU A 71 18.63 1.97 8.08
N VAL A 72 18.42 3.29 7.99
CA VAL A 72 19.47 4.28 7.76
C VAL A 72 19.32 5.39 8.82
N PRO A 73 20.40 5.78 9.51
CA PRO A 73 20.36 6.87 10.49
C PRO A 73 19.76 8.15 9.91
N GLY A 74 18.89 8.82 10.68
CA GLY A 74 18.18 10.03 10.24
C GLY A 74 17.01 9.80 9.27
N ARG A 75 16.74 8.55 8.85
CA ARG A 75 15.66 8.18 7.90
C ARG A 75 14.57 7.32 8.52
N GLY A 76 14.33 7.47 9.83
CA GLY A 76 13.42 6.62 10.61
C GLY A 76 11.97 6.61 10.13
N HIS A 77 11.48 7.69 9.53
CA HIS A 77 10.10 7.76 9.00
C HIS A 77 9.85 6.76 7.86
N PHE A 78 10.88 6.42 7.07
CA PHE A 78 10.75 5.44 5.99
C PHE A 78 10.76 3.99 6.50
N LEU A 79 11.04 3.75 7.79
CA LEU A 79 11.02 2.40 8.37
C LEU A 79 9.62 1.95 8.79
N THR A 80 8.76 2.91 9.07
CA THR A 80 7.39 2.68 9.57
C THR A 80 6.33 2.75 8.46
N SER A 81 6.71 3.14 7.24
CA SER A 81 5.79 3.20 6.10
C SER A 81 5.46 1.82 5.53
N TYR A 82 4.30 1.70 4.88
CA TYR A 82 3.85 0.46 4.25
C TYR A 82 4.37 0.34 2.82
N TYR A 83 5.52 -0.32 2.65
CA TYR A 83 6.11 -0.55 1.34
C TYR A 83 5.52 -1.79 0.65
N VAL A 84 5.19 -1.67 -0.63
CA VAL A 84 4.73 -2.77 -1.49
C VAL A 84 5.70 -2.96 -2.66
N GLY A 85 5.78 -4.18 -3.18
CA GLY A 85 6.66 -4.51 -4.31
C GLY A 85 6.00 -4.14 -5.63
N LEU A 86 6.36 -3.00 -6.22
CA LEU A 86 5.88 -2.59 -7.54
C LEU A 86 6.85 -3.02 -8.64
N ARG A 87 6.37 -3.74 -9.66
CA ARG A 87 7.22 -4.22 -10.77
C ARG A 87 7.27 -3.25 -11.93
N ARG A 88 6.10 -2.76 -12.33
CA ARG A 88 5.93 -1.87 -13.47
C ARG A 88 4.67 -1.03 -13.32
N ILE A 89 4.69 0.10 -13.98
CA ILE A 89 3.54 0.96 -14.19
C ILE A 89 3.17 0.89 -15.67
N THR A 90 1.89 0.72 -15.97
CA THR A 90 1.39 0.78 -17.35
C THR A 90 0.37 1.89 -17.50
N VAL A 91 0.33 2.50 -18.69
CA VAL A 91 -0.56 3.60 -19.04
C VAL A 91 -1.18 3.26 -20.39
N GLY A 92 -2.51 3.16 -20.43
CA GLY A 92 -3.21 2.70 -21.64
C GLY A 92 -2.72 1.33 -22.13
N GLY A 93 -2.31 0.44 -21.20
CA GLY A 93 -1.78 -0.89 -21.53
C GLY A 93 -0.28 -0.92 -21.90
N ARG A 94 0.38 0.23 -22.05
CA ARG A 94 1.80 0.32 -22.40
C ARG A 94 2.67 0.50 -21.16
N SER A 95 3.79 -0.20 -21.08
CA SER A 95 4.71 -0.04 -19.95
C SER A 95 5.38 1.33 -19.99
N VAL A 96 5.38 2.03 -18.85
CA VAL A 96 6.17 3.24 -18.67
C VAL A 96 7.64 2.84 -18.53
N LYS A 97 8.54 3.56 -19.19
CA LYS A 97 9.99 3.35 -19.09
C LYS A 97 10.51 3.96 -17.78
N ILE A 98 10.51 3.16 -16.72
CA ILE A 98 11.01 3.54 -15.40
C ILE A 98 12.11 2.56 -15.01
N SER A 99 13.27 3.06 -14.58
CA SER A 99 14.30 2.19 -14.04
C SER A 99 13.79 1.52 -12.77
N TYR A 100 13.94 0.20 -12.67
CA TYR A 100 13.47 -0.58 -11.51
C TYR A 100 14.06 -0.10 -10.18
N ARG A 101 15.20 0.61 -10.19
CA ARG A 101 15.79 1.25 -9.00
C ARG A 101 14.85 2.24 -8.31
N TYR A 102 13.90 2.84 -9.04
CA TYR A 102 12.92 3.75 -8.47
C TYR A 102 11.75 3.01 -7.81
N LEU A 103 11.50 1.76 -8.21
CA LEU A 103 10.32 0.98 -7.78
C LEU A 103 10.61 0.05 -6.59
N ARG A 104 11.86 -0.07 -6.17
CA ARG A 104 12.25 -0.82 -4.96
C ARG A 104 13.09 0.05 -4.01
N PRO A 105 13.01 -0.19 -2.69
CA PRO A 105 13.94 0.40 -1.76
C PRO A 105 15.37 -0.05 -2.02
N ASP A 106 16.31 0.88 -1.90
CA ASP A 106 17.75 0.63 -1.96
C ASP A 106 18.42 0.64 -0.58
N LYS A 107 19.74 0.40 -0.54
CA LYS A 107 20.53 0.37 0.69
C LYS A 107 20.53 1.72 1.43
N ASN A 108 20.23 2.81 0.75
CA ASN A 108 20.16 4.16 1.29
C ASN A 108 18.73 4.53 1.72
N SER A 109 17.78 3.57 1.79
CA SER A 109 16.39 3.85 2.13
C SER A 109 15.70 4.77 1.10
N SER A 110 16.15 4.71 -0.16
CA SER A 110 15.62 5.51 -1.27
C SER A 110 14.87 4.62 -2.28
N GLY A 111 13.91 5.21 -3.01
CA GLY A 111 13.07 4.46 -3.95
C GLY A 111 11.98 3.62 -3.26
N GLY A 112 11.26 2.82 -4.05
CA GLY A 112 10.17 1.98 -3.57
C GLY A 112 8.78 2.57 -3.81
N THR A 113 7.78 1.92 -3.25
CA THR A 113 6.38 2.33 -3.37
C THR A 113 5.71 2.21 -2.01
N ILE A 114 5.19 3.33 -1.53
CA ILE A 114 4.54 3.45 -0.23
C ILE A 114 3.04 3.56 -0.44
N VAL A 115 2.26 2.85 0.36
CA VAL A 115 0.83 3.09 0.51
C VAL A 115 0.63 4.07 1.67
N ASP A 116 0.10 5.26 1.35
CA ASP A 116 -0.16 6.33 2.33
C ASP A 116 -1.61 6.82 2.23
N SER A 117 -2.21 7.12 3.37
CA SER A 117 -3.54 7.72 3.49
C SER A 117 -3.48 9.22 3.82
N ARG A 118 -2.29 9.80 4.00
CA ARG A 118 -2.09 11.21 4.34
C ARG A 118 -1.99 12.14 3.13
N THR A 119 -1.96 11.60 1.92
CA THR A 119 -1.90 12.38 0.67
C THR A 119 -3.09 12.08 -0.23
N THR A 120 -3.71 13.13 -0.78
CA THR A 120 -4.85 13.01 -1.71
C THR A 120 -4.45 12.41 -3.06
N PHE A 121 -3.24 12.73 -3.54
CA PHE A 121 -2.74 12.30 -4.84
C PHE A 121 -1.53 11.38 -4.70
N THR A 122 -1.41 10.42 -5.61
CA THR A 122 -0.19 9.62 -5.75
C THR A 122 0.97 10.53 -6.19
N TYR A 123 2.00 10.63 -5.37
CA TYR A 123 3.22 11.35 -5.71
C TYR A 123 4.21 10.44 -6.44
N MET A 124 4.78 10.93 -7.54
CA MET A 124 5.86 10.26 -8.27
C MET A 124 7.12 11.11 -8.20
N ALA A 125 8.25 10.49 -7.87
CA ALA A 125 9.54 11.18 -7.85
C ALA A 125 9.84 11.78 -9.24
N PRO A 126 10.55 12.93 -9.35
CA PRO A 126 10.81 13.59 -10.62
C PRO A 126 11.46 12.71 -11.72
N GLY A 127 12.20 11.66 -11.31
CA GLY A 127 12.79 10.66 -12.20
C GLY A 127 11.79 9.65 -12.79
N VAL A 128 10.52 9.69 -12.38
CA VAL A 128 9.41 8.85 -12.83
C VAL A 128 8.47 9.73 -13.64
N ARG A 129 8.62 9.73 -14.96
CA ARG A 129 7.77 10.50 -15.87
C ARG A 129 6.70 9.62 -16.48
N VAL A 130 5.45 10.01 -16.27
CA VAL A 130 4.27 9.40 -16.86
C VAL A 130 3.54 10.47 -17.66
N HIS A 131 3.28 10.21 -18.95
CA HIS A 131 2.49 11.07 -19.81
C HIS A 131 1.13 10.44 -20.07
N GLY A 132 0.06 11.17 -19.76
CA GLY A 132 -1.32 11.00 -20.25
C GLY A 132 -1.91 9.58 -20.27
N GLY A 133 -2.99 9.34 -19.52
CA GLY A 133 -3.83 8.16 -19.64
C GLY A 133 -4.13 7.48 -18.31
N ARG A 134 -4.93 6.39 -18.37
CA ARG A 134 -5.27 5.61 -17.19
C ARG A 134 -4.06 4.80 -16.72
N VAL A 135 -3.53 5.15 -15.55
CA VAL A 135 -2.43 4.47 -14.88
C VAL A 135 -2.92 3.15 -14.27
N ARG A 136 -2.14 2.09 -14.44
CA ARG A 136 -2.28 0.81 -13.74
C ARG A 136 -0.95 0.41 -13.13
N GLU A 137 -0.98 0.02 -11.87
CA GLU A 137 0.16 -0.48 -11.12
C GLU A 137 0.16 -2.01 -11.11
N VAL A 138 1.33 -2.62 -11.28
CA VAL A 138 1.49 -4.08 -11.29
C VAL A 138 2.48 -4.48 -10.20
N TYR A 139 1.98 -5.17 -9.18
CA TYR A 139 2.75 -5.58 -8.01
C TYR A 139 3.38 -6.98 -8.15
N GLU A 140 4.33 -7.33 -7.27
CA GLU A 140 4.84 -8.69 -7.15
C GLU A 140 3.83 -9.60 -6.44
N GLY A 141 3.46 -10.69 -7.11
CA GLY A 141 2.71 -11.80 -6.51
C GLY A 141 3.67 -12.87 -6.01
N LEU A 142 3.46 -13.32 -4.78
CA LEU A 142 3.87 -14.64 -4.29
C LEU A 142 2.63 -15.53 -4.21
#